data_AF-X7EE72-F1
#
_entry.id   AF-X7EE72-F1
#
_cell.length_a   1.000
_cell.length_b   1.000
_cell.length_c   1.000
_cell.angle_alpha   90.00
_cell.angle_beta   90.00
_cell.angle_gamma   90.00
#
_symmetry.space_group_name_H-M   'P 1'
#
loop_
_entity.id
_entity.type
_entity.pdbx_description
1 polymer ?
#
loop_
_entity_poly.entity_id
_entity_poly.type
_entity_poly.pdbx_seq_one_letter_code
_entity_poly.pdbx_strand_id
1 'polypeptide(L)'
;MDDALRAAAFSHVRGLVQRHGLITSEHLKAGFSFRGERVPLINPQRGIFKPRSMRHLLSIRTVFPKKGAKVWYDDQRRVHEQIYAGSETVDYAFMGDNPDAADNRWLREAYDNAIPIIYFLGVAPGHYQALTPVFVSGWNPSLLKADIVFGEEHTSSAPQDAVERRYGLRQVKQRLHQATFRAAVMSAYGGRCALSRLPVTRLLDAAHIMPDANEALGQPLVQNGLPMSKIHHSAFDSQLIGIDPDFRVHVSPQLMEENDGPVLEAMKELHGDLIHLPARSRDYPDRDRLAARFADFQAAF
;
A
#
# COMPACT_ATOMS: atom_id res chain seq x y z
N MET A 1 19.88 21.54 -12.32
CA MET A 1 18.48 21.97 -12.04
C MET A 1 17.55 20.77 -11.96
N ASP A 2 17.61 19.84 -12.93
CA ASP A 2 16.80 18.61 -12.95
C ASP A 2 16.97 17.78 -11.66
N ASP A 3 18.21 17.48 -11.25
CA ASP A 3 18.50 16.64 -10.08
C ASP A 3 17.98 17.23 -8.77
N ALA A 4 18.11 18.54 -8.58
CA ALA A 4 17.62 19.24 -7.40
C ALA A 4 16.08 19.19 -7.31
N LEU A 5 15.39 19.38 -8.43
CA LEU A 5 13.93 19.30 -8.50
C LEU A 5 13.45 17.86 -8.27
N ARG A 6 14.17 16.87 -8.80
CA ARG A 6 13.92 15.44 -8.58
C ARG A 6 14.11 15.03 -7.13
N ALA A 7 15.22 15.44 -6.51
CA ALA A 7 15.49 15.19 -5.10
C ALA A 7 14.41 15.81 -4.20
N ALA A 8 13.95 17.03 -4.52
CA ALA A 8 12.83 17.67 -3.84
C ALA A 8 11.51 16.89 -3.99
N ALA A 9 11.21 16.40 -5.20
CA ALA A 9 10.04 15.55 -5.43
C ALA A 9 10.09 14.25 -4.62
N PHE A 10 11.25 13.58 -4.58
CA PHE A 10 11.45 12.34 -3.83
C PHE A 10 11.31 12.59 -2.32
N SER A 11 11.91 13.66 -1.81
CA SER A 11 11.78 14.07 -0.41
C SER A 11 10.32 14.34 -0.05
N HIS A 12 9.59 15.07 -0.90
CA HIS A 12 8.19 15.37 -0.71
C HIS A 12 7.33 14.10 -0.67
N VAL A 13 7.52 13.19 -1.64
CA VAL A 13 6.80 11.91 -1.72
C VAL A 13 7.09 11.03 -0.50
N ARG A 14 8.35 10.92 -0.06
CA ARG A 14 8.68 10.22 1.19
C ARG A 14 7.97 10.83 2.40
N GLY A 15 7.95 12.15 2.51
CA GLY A 15 7.22 12.84 3.58
C GLY A 15 5.70 12.64 3.53
N LEU A 16 5.12 12.42 2.35
CA LEU A 16 3.71 12.02 2.22
C LEU A 16 3.50 10.59 2.72
N VAL A 17 4.34 9.65 2.30
CA VAL A 17 4.27 8.24 2.72
C VAL A 17 4.44 8.13 4.24
N GLN A 18 5.41 8.83 4.82
CA GLN A 18 5.64 8.79 6.28
C GLN A 18 4.45 9.33 7.09
N ARG A 19 3.74 10.35 6.58
CA ARG A 19 2.61 10.97 7.29
C ARG A 19 1.27 10.28 7.07
N HIS A 20 1.09 9.63 5.92
CA HIS A 20 -0.22 9.13 5.48
C HIS A 20 -0.24 7.63 5.15
N GLY A 21 0.92 6.98 5.05
CA GLY A 21 1.07 5.61 4.53
C GLY A 21 0.85 5.57 3.02
N LEU A 22 -0.41 5.65 2.59
CA LEU A 22 -0.79 5.67 1.17
C LEU A 22 -0.94 7.10 0.64
N ILE A 23 -0.60 7.29 -0.62
CA ILE A 23 -0.79 8.56 -1.32
C ILE A 23 -2.17 8.55 -1.98
N THR A 24 -2.96 9.61 -1.76
CA THR A 24 -4.28 9.75 -2.36
C THR A 24 -4.19 10.53 -3.68
N SER A 25 -5.23 10.43 -4.51
CA SER A 25 -5.36 11.29 -5.70
C SER A 25 -5.28 12.78 -5.37
N GLU A 26 -5.77 13.21 -4.21
CA GLU A 26 -5.68 14.62 -3.78
C GLU A 26 -4.23 15.02 -3.47
N HIS A 27 -3.44 14.16 -2.82
CA HIS A 27 -2.01 14.42 -2.64
C HIS A 27 -1.28 14.57 -3.99
N LEU A 28 -1.56 13.67 -4.95
CA LEU A 28 -0.98 13.75 -6.30
C LEU A 28 -1.41 15.02 -7.05
N LYS A 29 -2.69 15.42 -6.89
CA LYS A 29 -3.24 16.64 -7.48
C LYS A 29 -2.66 17.89 -6.85
N ALA A 30 -2.32 17.90 -5.57
CA ALA A 30 -1.66 19.02 -4.92
C ALA A 30 -0.28 19.29 -5.55
N GLY A 31 0.47 18.23 -5.90
CA GLY A 31 1.86 18.36 -6.35
C GLY A 31 2.77 18.78 -5.19
N PHE A 32 3.92 19.36 -5.50
CA PHE A 32 4.87 19.85 -4.49
C PHE A 32 5.37 21.25 -4.82
N SER A 33 5.90 21.96 -3.82
CA SER A 33 6.52 23.27 -4.01
C SER A 33 8.02 23.14 -4.22
N PHE A 34 8.55 23.80 -5.23
CA PHE A 34 9.98 23.93 -5.48
C PHE A 34 10.30 25.37 -5.86
N ARG A 35 11.13 26.04 -5.05
CA ARG A 35 11.50 27.46 -5.24
C ARG A 35 10.29 28.41 -5.36
N GLY A 36 9.23 28.13 -4.59
CA GLY A 36 8.02 28.95 -4.57
C GLY A 36 7.00 28.62 -5.66
N GLU A 37 7.33 27.72 -6.60
CA GLU A 37 6.42 27.29 -7.66
C GLU A 37 5.86 25.89 -7.40
N ARG A 38 4.59 25.68 -7.78
CA ARG A 38 3.94 24.37 -7.69
C ARG A 38 4.31 23.51 -8.89
N VAL A 39 4.93 22.37 -8.64
CA VAL A 39 5.30 21.38 -9.64
C VAL A 39 4.37 20.17 -9.51
N PRO A 40 3.69 19.73 -10.59
CA PRO A 40 2.88 18.53 -10.55
C PRO A 40 3.74 17.28 -10.31
N LEU A 41 3.18 16.26 -9.65
CA LEU A 41 3.81 14.95 -9.54
C LEU A 41 3.38 13.99 -10.65
N ILE A 42 2.24 14.24 -11.30
CA ILE A 42 1.65 13.37 -12.33
C ILE A 42 0.93 14.20 -13.39
N ASN A 43 0.61 13.55 -14.52
CA ASN A 43 -0.46 13.95 -15.41
C ASN A 43 -1.74 13.15 -15.06
N PRO A 44 -2.89 13.77 -14.77
CA PRO A 44 -4.12 13.03 -14.42
C PRO A 44 -4.63 12.08 -15.51
N GLN A 45 -4.36 12.37 -16.79
CA GLN A 45 -4.86 11.62 -17.94
C GLN A 45 -3.86 10.59 -18.49
N ARG A 46 -2.58 10.68 -18.12
CA ARG A 46 -1.52 9.81 -18.64
C ARG A 46 -0.85 9.03 -17.51
N GLY A 47 -0.31 7.86 -17.83
CA GLY A 47 0.48 7.04 -16.89
C GLY A 47 1.91 7.58 -16.73
N ILE A 48 2.49 8.10 -17.81
CA ILE A 48 3.87 8.61 -17.86
C ILE A 48 3.82 10.13 -17.75
N PHE A 49 4.71 10.72 -16.94
CA PHE A 49 4.72 12.16 -16.74
C PHE A 49 6.12 12.75 -16.66
N LYS A 50 6.35 13.77 -17.50
CA LYS A 50 7.53 14.63 -17.52
C LYS A 50 7.12 16.09 -17.30
N PRO A 51 7.56 16.74 -16.20
CA PRO A 51 7.39 18.18 -16.03
C PRO A 51 8.09 18.96 -17.16
N ARG A 52 7.51 20.08 -17.58
CA ARG A 52 8.12 20.94 -18.62
C ARG A 52 9.48 21.51 -18.21
N SER A 53 9.69 21.68 -16.91
CA SER A 53 10.94 22.18 -16.32
C SER A 53 12.02 21.10 -16.18
N MET A 54 11.73 19.86 -16.57
CA MET A 54 12.66 18.72 -16.47
C MET A 54 13.07 18.19 -17.85
N ARG A 55 14.31 17.72 -17.93
CA ARG A 55 14.86 17.06 -19.13
C ARG A 55 14.26 15.67 -19.31
N HIS A 56 14.18 14.90 -18.23
CA HIS A 56 13.72 13.51 -18.20
C HIS A 56 12.44 13.36 -17.38
N LEU A 57 11.69 12.27 -17.58
CA LEU A 57 10.44 12.05 -16.86
C LEU A 57 10.63 12.03 -15.34
N LEU A 58 9.59 12.41 -14.61
CA LEU A 58 9.61 12.43 -13.15
C LEU A 58 8.97 11.16 -12.58
N SER A 59 7.87 10.72 -13.19
CA SER A 59 7.08 9.63 -12.63
C SER A 59 6.36 8.80 -13.68
N ILE A 60 6.09 7.57 -13.30
CA ILE A 60 5.09 6.69 -13.93
C ILE A 60 3.98 6.35 -12.93
N ARG A 61 2.81 5.97 -13.44
CA ARG A 61 1.62 5.70 -12.65
C ARG A 61 0.76 4.63 -13.29
N THR A 62 0.36 3.66 -12.46
CA THR A 62 -0.63 2.65 -12.79
C THR A 62 -1.84 2.83 -11.87
N VAL A 63 -3.04 2.86 -12.44
CA VAL A 63 -4.28 3.09 -11.68
C VAL A 63 -4.94 1.78 -11.28
N PHE A 64 -5.57 1.75 -10.10
CA PHE A 64 -6.44 0.65 -9.71
C PHE A 64 -7.89 0.98 -10.12
N PRO A 65 -8.52 0.21 -11.02
CA PRO A 65 -9.85 0.54 -11.57
C PRO A 65 -10.96 0.44 -10.50
N LYS A 66 -11.99 1.29 -10.63
CA LYS A 66 -13.23 1.18 -9.83
C LYS A 66 -14.07 0.00 -10.34
N LYS A 67 -14.66 -0.81 -9.44
CA LYS A 67 -15.61 -1.87 -9.82
C LYS A 67 -16.78 -1.28 -10.63
N GLY A 68 -17.10 -1.88 -11.79
CA GLY A 68 -18.23 -1.49 -12.65
C GLY A 68 -17.94 -0.35 -13.64
N ALA A 69 -16.78 0.30 -13.56
CA ALA A 69 -16.29 1.08 -14.71
C ALA A 69 -15.87 0.10 -15.81
N LYS A 70 -16.23 0.39 -17.06
CA LYS A 70 -15.85 -0.38 -18.26
C LYS A 70 -14.34 -0.66 -18.20
N VAL A 71 -13.95 -1.89 -17.88
CA VAL A 71 -12.55 -2.34 -17.82
C VAL A 71 -12.06 -2.31 -19.27
N TRP A 72 -11.39 -1.23 -19.65
CA TRP A 72 -10.97 -1.00 -21.03
C TRP A 72 -9.66 -1.72 -21.39
N TYR A 73 -8.99 -2.36 -20.42
CA TYR A 73 -7.73 -3.04 -20.70
C TYR A 73 -7.45 -4.19 -19.72
N ASP A 74 -7.02 -5.31 -20.28
CA ASP A 74 -6.67 -6.58 -19.62
C ASP A 74 -5.32 -6.50 -18.86
N ASP A 75 -4.70 -5.32 -18.77
CA ASP A 75 -3.36 -5.11 -18.17
C ASP A 75 -3.37 -4.65 -16.69
N GLN A 76 -4.54 -4.33 -16.11
CA GLN A 76 -4.63 -3.74 -14.76
C GLN A 76 -4.65 -4.76 -13.61
N ARG A 77 -5.07 -6.01 -13.88
CA ARG A 77 -4.76 -7.16 -13.00
C ARG A 77 -3.33 -7.68 -13.25
N ARG A 78 -2.86 -7.55 -14.49
CA ARG A 78 -1.53 -8.01 -14.90
C ARG A 78 -0.41 -7.28 -14.19
N VAL A 79 -0.46 -5.98 -13.87
CA VAL A 79 0.68 -5.34 -13.17
C VAL A 79 0.90 -5.91 -11.76
N HIS A 80 -0.16 -6.15 -10.98
CA HIS A 80 -0.01 -6.79 -9.67
C HIS A 80 0.43 -8.26 -9.84
N GLU A 81 -0.19 -9.01 -10.76
CA GLU A 81 0.20 -10.38 -11.08
C GLU A 81 1.62 -10.50 -11.61
N GLN A 82 2.08 -9.57 -12.46
CA GLN A 82 3.43 -9.48 -13.03
C GLN A 82 4.44 -9.06 -11.98
N ILE A 83 4.06 -8.20 -11.02
CA ILE A 83 4.90 -7.95 -9.86
C ILE A 83 5.06 -9.26 -9.09
N TYR A 84 3.98 -9.96 -8.75
CA TYR A 84 4.05 -11.22 -8.00
C TYR A 84 4.76 -12.35 -8.76
N ALA A 85 4.56 -12.46 -10.07
CA ALA A 85 5.17 -13.46 -10.97
C ALA A 85 6.59 -13.10 -11.42
N GLY A 86 6.95 -11.82 -11.39
CA GLY A 86 8.25 -11.33 -11.78
C GLY A 86 9.33 -11.82 -10.83
N SER A 87 10.46 -12.24 -11.38
CA SER A 87 11.64 -12.66 -10.61
C SER A 87 12.64 -11.52 -10.41
N GLU A 88 12.81 -10.63 -11.40
CA GLU A 88 13.82 -9.56 -11.36
C GLU A 88 13.31 -8.18 -11.80
N THR A 89 12.40 -8.13 -12.77
CA THR A 89 11.84 -6.89 -13.33
C THR A 89 10.32 -6.93 -13.32
N VAL A 90 9.72 -5.74 -13.50
CA VAL A 90 8.27 -5.57 -13.65
C VAL A 90 7.99 -4.93 -15.00
N ASP A 91 7.07 -5.52 -15.75
CA ASP A 91 6.62 -4.97 -17.02
C ASP A 91 5.77 -3.71 -16.79
N TYR A 92 6.06 -2.65 -17.52
CA TYR A 92 5.26 -1.45 -17.59
C TYR A 92 4.83 -1.19 -19.04
N ALA A 93 3.52 -1.18 -19.28
CA ALA A 93 2.97 -0.99 -20.62
C ALA A 93 3.22 0.43 -21.15
N PHE A 94 3.48 0.53 -22.45
CA PHE A 94 3.56 1.80 -23.14
C PHE A 94 2.20 2.51 -23.17
N MET A 95 2.25 3.83 -23.37
CA MET A 95 1.05 4.59 -23.69
C MET A 95 0.70 4.35 -25.16
N GLY A 96 -0.46 3.75 -25.40
CA GLY A 96 -0.94 3.45 -26.75
C GLY A 96 -0.09 2.40 -27.46
N ASP A 97 -0.22 2.36 -28.78
CA ASP A 97 0.40 1.38 -29.67
C ASP A 97 1.61 1.92 -30.45
N ASN A 98 1.92 3.21 -30.29
CA ASN A 98 3.04 3.87 -30.96
C ASN A 98 4.27 3.99 -30.02
N PRO A 99 5.34 3.18 -30.22
CA PRO A 99 6.57 3.27 -29.43
C PRO A 99 7.25 4.64 -29.49
N ASP A 100 7.08 5.36 -30.60
CA ASP A 100 7.68 6.67 -30.81
C ASP A 100 6.82 7.81 -30.28
N ALA A 101 5.70 7.54 -29.61
CA ALA A 101 4.95 8.58 -28.92
C ALA A 101 5.81 9.25 -27.83
N ALA A 102 5.57 10.55 -27.58
CA ALA A 102 6.40 11.35 -26.68
C ALA A 102 6.61 10.71 -25.29
N ASP A 103 5.57 10.13 -24.70
CA ASP A 103 5.67 9.46 -23.40
C ASP A 103 6.61 8.24 -23.43
N ASN A 104 6.51 7.43 -24.47
CA ASN A 104 7.28 6.19 -24.62
C ASN A 104 8.74 6.50 -24.93
N ARG A 105 9.01 7.59 -25.66
CA ARG A 105 10.37 8.14 -25.82
C ARG A 105 10.94 8.62 -24.50
N TRP A 106 10.15 9.21 -23.61
CA TRP A 106 10.66 9.60 -22.30
C TRP A 106 11.09 8.37 -21.48
N LEU A 107 10.35 7.25 -21.55
CA LEU A 107 10.79 6.00 -20.92
C LEU A 107 12.14 5.53 -21.48
N ARG A 108 12.33 5.60 -22.81
CA ARG A 108 13.60 5.30 -23.45
C ARG A 108 14.72 6.24 -22.97
N GLU A 109 14.47 7.55 -22.93
CA GLU A 109 15.43 8.53 -22.42
C GLU A 109 15.84 8.24 -20.97
N ALA A 110 14.90 7.80 -20.13
CA ALA A 110 15.18 7.41 -18.74
C ALA A 110 16.00 6.12 -18.66
N TYR A 111 15.75 5.15 -19.55
CA TYR A 111 16.56 3.94 -19.69
C TYR A 111 18.00 4.27 -20.10
N ASP A 112 18.17 4.99 -21.22
CA ASP A 112 19.48 5.31 -21.81
C ASP A 112 20.38 6.12 -20.85
N ASN A 113 19.78 6.86 -19.91
CA ASN A 113 20.49 7.73 -18.96
C ASN A 113 20.37 7.27 -17.50
N ALA A 114 19.83 6.06 -17.24
CA ALA A 114 19.62 5.50 -15.90
C ALA A 114 18.95 6.47 -14.90
N ILE A 115 17.90 7.16 -15.36
CA ILE A 115 17.26 8.22 -14.57
C ILE A 115 16.36 7.63 -13.48
N PRO A 116 16.54 8.01 -12.20
CA PRO A 116 15.64 7.59 -11.14
C PRO A 116 14.29 8.31 -11.25
N ILE A 117 13.20 7.57 -11.11
CA ILE A 117 11.83 8.07 -11.22
C ILE A 117 10.98 7.61 -10.03
N ILE A 118 9.79 8.21 -9.91
CA ILE A 118 8.76 7.79 -8.95
C ILE A 118 7.77 6.86 -9.65
N TYR A 119 7.46 5.71 -9.05
CA TYR A 119 6.36 4.88 -9.51
C TYR A 119 5.19 4.95 -8.52
N PHE A 120 4.08 5.55 -8.95
CA PHE A 120 2.82 5.53 -8.23
C PHE A 120 1.96 4.33 -8.66
N LEU A 121 2.00 3.27 -7.86
CA LEU A 121 1.26 2.05 -8.14
C LEU A 121 -0.06 2.02 -7.35
N GLY A 122 -1.18 1.98 -8.06
CA GLY A 122 -2.51 1.92 -7.45
C GLY A 122 -2.73 0.61 -6.68
N VAL A 123 -3.20 0.75 -5.43
CA VAL A 123 -3.55 -0.39 -4.55
C VAL A 123 -5.05 -0.45 -4.24
N ALA A 124 -5.73 0.69 -4.39
CA ALA A 124 -7.19 0.81 -4.36
C ALA A 124 -7.59 2.05 -5.17
N PRO A 125 -8.88 2.21 -5.53
CA PRO A 125 -9.32 3.40 -6.27
C PRO A 125 -8.88 4.69 -5.57
N GLY A 126 -8.09 5.50 -6.29
CA GLY A 126 -7.56 6.78 -5.81
C GLY A 126 -6.49 6.69 -4.72
N HIS A 127 -5.97 5.50 -4.41
CA HIS A 127 -4.92 5.26 -3.42
C HIS A 127 -3.73 4.55 -4.06
N TYR A 128 -2.54 5.07 -3.78
CA TYR A 128 -1.30 4.67 -4.44
C TYR A 128 -0.22 4.36 -3.40
N GLN A 129 0.50 3.27 -3.62
CA GLN A 129 1.82 3.05 -3.07
C GLN A 129 2.82 3.81 -3.92
N ALA A 130 3.62 4.69 -3.32
CA ALA A 130 4.75 5.29 -4.01
C ALA A 130 6.00 4.44 -3.80
N LEU A 131 6.72 4.20 -4.89
CA LEU A 131 7.97 3.46 -4.94
C LEU A 131 9.05 4.40 -5.46
N THR A 132 10.14 4.55 -4.71
CA THR A 132 11.29 5.42 -5.04
C THR A 132 12.56 4.87 -4.38
N PRO A 133 13.72 4.89 -5.07
CA PRO A 133 13.90 5.16 -6.49
C PRO A 133 13.49 3.97 -7.36
N VAL A 134 12.98 4.26 -8.56
CA VAL A 134 12.65 3.27 -9.59
C VAL A 134 13.40 3.62 -10.86
N PHE A 135 13.83 2.62 -11.63
CA PHE A 135 14.57 2.81 -12.87
C PHE A 135 13.93 2.00 -14.00
N VAL A 136 14.08 2.51 -15.22
CA VAL A 136 13.79 1.73 -16.43
C VAL A 136 15.05 0.94 -16.77
N SER A 137 14.95 -0.39 -16.82
CA SER A 137 16.07 -1.31 -17.13
C SER A 137 15.99 -1.91 -18.54
N GLY A 138 14.88 -1.68 -19.23
CA GLY A 138 14.67 -2.17 -20.59
C GLY A 138 13.58 -1.38 -21.30
N TRP A 139 13.68 -1.27 -22.62
CA TRP A 139 12.71 -0.59 -23.47
C TRP A 139 12.47 -1.46 -24.71
N ASN A 140 11.30 -2.07 -24.80
CA ASN A 140 10.95 -3.03 -25.85
C ASN A 140 9.79 -2.51 -26.71
N PRO A 141 10.08 -1.92 -27.88
CA PRO A 141 9.05 -1.34 -28.75
C PRO A 141 8.16 -2.39 -29.38
N SER A 142 8.70 -3.58 -29.69
CA SER A 142 7.95 -4.67 -30.33
C SER A 142 6.89 -5.27 -29.39
N LEU A 143 7.18 -5.29 -28.09
CA LEU A 143 6.26 -5.76 -27.05
C LEU A 143 5.48 -4.62 -26.37
N LEU A 144 5.67 -3.37 -26.82
CA LEU A 144 5.05 -2.17 -26.26
C LEU A 144 5.19 -2.07 -24.73
N LYS A 145 6.38 -2.37 -24.21
CA LYS A 145 6.65 -2.37 -22.77
C LYS A 145 8.04 -1.89 -22.40
N ALA A 146 8.16 -1.39 -21.18
CA ALA A 146 9.41 -1.09 -20.51
C ALA A 146 9.58 -2.05 -19.32
N ASP A 147 10.83 -2.42 -19.04
CA ASP A 147 11.16 -3.20 -17.85
C ASP A 147 11.54 -2.26 -16.72
N ILE A 148 10.98 -2.49 -15.53
CA ILE A 148 11.15 -1.64 -14.35
C ILE A 148 11.90 -2.41 -13.26
N VAL A 149 12.89 -1.75 -12.65
CA VAL A 149 13.65 -2.23 -11.49
C VAL A 149 13.56 -1.25 -10.34
N PHE A 150 13.69 -1.77 -9.13
CA PHE A 150 13.55 -1.01 -7.89
C PHE A 150 14.91 -0.87 -7.23
N GLY A 151 15.34 0.38 -7.02
CA GLY A 151 16.58 0.66 -6.32
C GLY A 151 16.39 0.68 -4.81
N GLU A 152 17.51 0.61 -4.11
CA GLU A 152 17.54 0.78 -2.65
C GLU A 152 17.25 2.23 -2.26
N GLU A 153 16.71 2.43 -1.06
CA GLU A 153 16.43 3.76 -0.56
C GLU A 153 17.74 4.55 -0.39
N HIS A 154 17.72 5.83 -0.77
CA HIS A 154 18.87 6.74 -0.72
C HIS A 154 20.00 6.49 -1.75
N THR A 155 19.87 5.50 -2.64
CA THR A 155 20.80 5.35 -3.76
C THR A 155 20.31 6.13 -4.99
N SER A 156 21.26 6.57 -5.82
CA SER A 156 20.96 7.24 -7.10
C SER A 156 21.29 6.36 -8.31
N SER A 157 21.88 5.18 -8.08
CA SER A 157 22.26 4.22 -9.11
C SER A 157 21.21 3.12 -9.26
N ALA A 158 20.98 2.69 -10.49
CA ALA A 158 20.16 1.52 -10.75
C ALA A 158 20.84 0.25 -10.22
N PRO A 159 20.06 -0.76 -9.79
CA PRO A 159 20.59 -2.09 -9.47
C PRO A 159 21.42 -2.65 -10.63
N GLN A 160 22.63 -3.12 -10.36
CA GLN A 160 23.58 -3.55 -11.39
C GLN A 160 23.48 -5.05 -11.69
N ASP A 161 23.17 -5.86 -10.68
CA ASP A 161 23.13 -7.31 -10.81
C ASP A 161 21.74 -7.89 -10.52
N ALA A 162 21.62 -9.21 -10.71
CA ALA A 162 20.38 -9.93 -10.48
C ALA A 162 20.02 -10.05 -8.99
N VAL A 163 21.00 -10.03 -8.09
CA VAL A 163 20.79 -10.16 -6.65
C VAL A 163 20.13 -8.89 -6.11
N GLU A 164 20.67 -7.72 -6.44
CA GLU A 164 20.09 -6.42 -6.08
C GLU A 164 18.68 -6.26 -6.65
N ARG A 165 18.46 -6.64 -7.92
CA ARG A 165 17.13 -6.61 -8.56
C ARG A 165 16.12 -7.49 -7.84
N ARG A 166 16.49 -8.74 -7.50
CA ARG A 166 15.64 -9.66 -6.73
C ARG A 166 15.33 -9.12 -5.34
N TYR A 167 16.31 -8.50 -4.69
CA TYR A 167 16.13 -7.92 -3.36
C TYR A 167 15.16 -6.74 -3.38
N GLY A 168 15.37 -5.77 -4.27
CA GLY A 168 14.48 -4.62 -4.45
C GLY A 168 13.05 -5.05 -4.78
N LEU A 169 12.88 -6.00 -5.70
CA LEU A 169 11.56 -6.53 -6.05
C LEU A 169 10.87 -7.22 -4.87
N ARG A 170 11.60 -7.99 -4.05
CA ARG A 170 11.05 -8.64 -2.84
C ARG A 170 10.50 -7.62 -1.84
N GLN A 171 11.25 -6.55 -1.58
CA GLN A 171 10.80 -5.48 -0.69
C GLN A 171 9.54 -4.79 -1.23
N VAL A 172 9.47 -4.58 -2.54
CA VAL A 172 8.29 -3.98 -3.19
C VAL A 172 7.08 -4.91 -3.11
N LYS A 173 7.24 -6.21 -3.36
CA LYS A 173 6.18 -7.22 -3.18
C LYS A 173 5.60 -7.16 -1.78
N GLN A 174 6.45 -7.13 -0.75
CA GLN A 174 6.02 -7.06 0.65
C GLN A 174 5.24 -5.77 0.94
N ARG A 175 5.77 -4.60 0.53
CA ARG A 175 5.08 -3.30 0.70
C ARG A 175 3.72 -3.26 0.01
N LEU A 176 3.64 -3.76 -1.22
CA LEU A 176 2.39 -3.79 -1.99
C LEU A 176 1.38 -4.75 -1.42
N HIS A 177 1.82 -5.91 -0.93
CA HIS A 177 0.97 -6.88 -0.27
C HIS A 177 0.27 -6.27 0.96
N GLN A 178 1.06 -5.66 1.86
CA GLN A 178 0.53 -4.99 3.04
C GLN A 178 -0.37 -3.81 2.70
N ALA A 179 0.03 -2.98 1.72
CA ALA A 179 -0.76 -1.85 1.26
C ALA A 179 -2.13 -2.26 0.67
N THR A 180 -2.15 -3.33 -0.13
CA THR A 180 -3.36 -3.85 -0.77
C THR A 180 -4.28 -4.50 0.25
N PHE A 181 -3.74 -5.32 1.16
CA PHE A 181 -4.48 -5.90 2.29
C PHE A 181 -5.13 -4.80 3.13
N ARG A 182 -4.33 -3.82 3.58
CA ARG A 182 -4.83 -2.68 4.35
C ARG A 182 -5.95 -1.94 3.63
N ALA A 183 -5.78 -1.64 2.35
CA ALA A 183 -6.78 -0.91 1.58
C ALA A 183 -8.09 -1.72 1.45
N ALA A 184 -8.00 -3.03 1.27
CA ALA A 184 -9.15 -3.93 1.19
C ALA A 184 -9.93 -3.98 2.52
N VAL A 185 -9.22 -4.18 3.64
CA VAL A 185 -9.80 -4.19 4.99
C VAL A 185 -10.45 -2.84 5.32
N MET A 186 -9.73 -1.74 5.13
CA MET A 186 -10.29 -0.39 5.38
C MET A 186 -11.53 -0.13 4.53
N SER A 187 -11.55 -0.58 3.27
CA SER A 187 -12.72 -0.42 2.41
C SER A 187 -13.92 -1.25 2.87
N ALA A 188 -13.72 -2.45 3.43
CA ALA A 188 -14.80 -3.33 3.87
C ALA A 188 -15.55 -2.78 5.10
N TYR A 189 -14.82 -2.12 6.00
CA TYR A 189 -15.35 -1.54 7.24
C TYR A 189 -15.65 -0.04 7.13
N GLY A 190 -15.56 0.55 5.93
CA GLY A 190 -15.81 1.98 5.73
C GLY A 190 -14.82 2.92 6.44
N GLY A 191 -13.58 2.46 6.64
CA GLY A 191 -12.49 3.25 7.23
C GLY A 191 -12.66 3.53 8.73
N ARG A 192 -13.32 2.64 9.46
CA ARG A 192 -13.59 2.77 10.90
C ARG A 192 -12.99 1.62 11.69
N CYS A 193 -12.62 1.88 12.94
CA CYS A 193 -12.19 0.82 13.86
C CYS A 193 -13.33 -0.19 14.10
N ALA A 194 -13.03 -1.49 14.02
CA ALA A 194 -13.96 -2.58 14.30
C ALA A 194 -14.42 -2.61 15.77
N LEU A 195 -13.63 -2.10 16.71
CA LEU A 195 -13.98 -2.07 18.14
C LEU A 195 -14.71 -0.77 18.51
N SER A 196 -14.14 0.40 18.20
CA SER A 196 -14.68 1.70 18.68
C SER A 196 -15.36 2.58 17.63
N ARG A 197 -15.42 2.15 16.36
CA ARG A 197 -15.89 2.97 15.20
C ARG A 197 -15.13 4.26 14.92
N LEU A 198 -13.98 4.48 15.56
CA LEU A 198 -13.11 5.63 15.31
C LEU A 198 -12.91 5.81 13.78
N PRO A 199 -13.32 6.94 13.17
CA PRO A 199 -13.26 7.15 11.72
C PRO A 199 -11.93 7.72 11.22
N VAL A 200 -10.96 7.93 12.11
CA VAL A 200 -9.70 8.58 11.76
C VAL A 200 -8.72 7.54 11.24
N THR A 201 -8.77 7.26 9.93
CA THR A 201 -7.97 6.19 9.27
C THR A 201 -6.46 6.25 9.53
N ARG A 202 -5.90 7.44 9.79
CA ARG A 202 -4.48 7.61 10.16
C ARG A 202 -4.12 7.03 11.53
N LEU A 203 -5.11 6.84 12.41
CA LEU A 203 -4.98 6.20 13.70
C LEU A 203 -5.32 4.72 13.66
N LEU A 204 -5.67 4.19 12.49
CA LEU A 204 -6.06 2.79 12.32
C LEU A 204 -4.97 1.98 11.63
N ASP A 205 -4.79 0.75 12.07
CA ASP A 205 -4.06 -0.33 11.42
C ASP A 205 -5.03 -1.35 10.84
N ALA A 206 -4.58 -2.15 9.88
CA ALA A 206 -5.29 -3.36 9.47
C ALA A 206 -4.61 -4.52 10.19
N ALA A 207 -5.15 -4.90 11.36
CA ALA A 207 -4.64 -5.98 12.17
C ALA A 207 -5.01 -7.32 11.50
N HIS A 208 -4.04 -8.23 11.44
CA HIS A 208 -4.34 -9.61 11.06
C HIS A 208 -4.96 -10.34 12.25
N ILE A 209 -5.96 -11.18 12.01
CA ILE A 209 -6.48 -12.08 13.05
C ILE A 209 -5.43 -13.16 13.31
N MET A 210 -5.00 -13.84 12.24
CA MET A 210 -3.88 -14.78 12.24
C MET A 210 -2.69 -14.17 11.50
N PRO A 211 -1.48 -14.19 12.09
CA PRO A 211 -0.29 -13.60 11.48
C PRO A 211 0.00 -14.17 10.08
N ASP A 212 0.53 -13.33 9.18
CA ASP A 212 0.92 -13.70 7.81
C ASP A 212 1.87 -14.91 7.74
N ALA A 213 2.64 -15.14 8.80
CA ALA A 213 3.55 -16.27 8.92
C ALA A 213 2.83 -17.62 9.07
N ASN A 214 1.54 -17.64 9.41
CA ASN A 214 0.77 -18.86 9.53
C ASN A 214 0.37 -19.38 8.13
N GLU A 215 0.94 -20.51 7.72
CA GLU A 215 0.72 -21.07 6.38
C GLU A 215 -0.74 -21.46 6.10
N ALA A 216 -1.46 -21.92 7.12
CA ALA A 216 -2.82 -22.45 6.99
C ALA A 216 -3.88 -21.36 7.03
N LEU A 217 -3.69 -20.32 7.85
CA LEU A 217 -4.72 -19.31 8.16
C LEU A 217 -4.27 -17.86 7.95
N GLY A 218 -2.98 -17.60 7.71
CA GLY A 218 -2.40 -16.26 7.58
C GLY A 218 -2.62 -15.60 6.21
N GLN A 219 -3.54 -16.09 5.38
CA GLN A 219 -3.74 -15.49 4.05
C GLN A 219 -4.24 -14.04 4.18
N PRO A 220 -3.80 -13.12 3.29
CA PRO A 220 -4.11 -11.68 3.31
C PRO A 220 -5.52 -11.37 2.81
N LEU A 221 -6.51 -12.01 3.39
CA LEU A 221 -7.91 -11.91 3.01
C LEU A 221 -8.64 -10.92 3.93
N VAL A 222 -9.67 -10.24 3.43
CA VAL A 222 -10.46 -9.31 4.27
C VAL A 222 -11.01 -10.01 5.53
N GLN A 223 -11.36 -11.29 5.41
CA GLN A 223 -11.84 -12.12 6.52
C GLN A 223 -10.76 -12.42 7.57
N ASN A 224 -9.48 -12.24 7.25
CA ASN A 224 -8.36 -12.29 8.20
C ASN A 224 -7.98 -10.88 8.71
N GLY A 225 -8.77 -9.84 8.42
CA GLY A 225 -8.41 -8.46 8.70
C GLY A 225 -9.44 -7.70 9.54
N LEU A 226 -8.94 -7.03 10.57
CA LEU A 226 -9.72 -6.13 11.44
C LEU A 226 -9.07 -4.74 11.46
N PRO A 227 -9.79 -3.67 11.05
CA PRO A 227 -9.27 -2.33 11.23
C PRO A 227 -9.33 -1.98 12.72
N MET A 228 -8.19 -1.74 13.34
CA MET A 228 -8.09 -1.43 14.77
C MET A 228 -7.40 -0.09 14.97
N SER A 229 -7.74 0.64 16.04
CA SER A 229 -6.89 1.76 16.44
C SER A 229 -5.50 1.23 16.80
N LYS A 230 -4.44 2.05 16.74
CA LYS A 230 -3.10 1.60 17.14
C LYS A 230 -3.05 0.98 18.54
N ILE A 231 -3.80 1.58 19.47
CA ILE A 231 -3.88 1.08 20.86
C ILE A 231 -4.61 -0.28 20.90
N HIS A 232 -5.75 -0.41 20.22
CA HIS A 232 -6.48 -1.69 20.17
C HIS A 232 -5.69 -2.78 19.47
N HIS A 233 -4.97 -2.43 18.40
CA HIS A 233 -4.10 -3.35 17.67
C HIS A 233 -3.00 -3.88 18.57
N SER A 234 -2.27 -2.99 19.27
CA SER A 234 -1.24 -3.42 20.22
C SER A 234 -1.80 -4.26 21.37
N ALA A 235 -2.98 -3.91 21.89
CA ALA A 235 -3.64 -4.69 22.94
C ALA A 235 -4.06 -6.08 22.45
N PHE A 236 -4.57 -6.19 21.22
CA PHE A 236 -4.92 -7.47 20.59
C PHE A 236 -3.71 -8.36 20.34
N ASP A 237 -2.61 -7.79 19.83
CA ASP A 237 -1.37 -8.51 19.58
C ASP A 237 -0.73 -9.01 20.87
N SER A 238 -0.83 -8.21 21.94
CA SER A 238 -0.28 -8.50 23.27
C SER A 238 -1.21 -9.33 24.16
N GLN A 239 -2.27 -9.93 23.59
CA GLN A 239 -3.21 -10.80 24.32
C GLN A 239 -3.94 -10.10 25.48
N LEU A 240 -4.02 -8.77 25.45
CA LEU A 240 -4.82 -7.99 26.40
C LEU A 240 -6.28 -7.88 25.96
N ILE A 241 -6.52 -7.98 24.66
CA ILE A 241 -7.85 -8.10 24.06
C ILE A 241 -7.91 -9.37 23.22
N GLY A 242 -8.97 -10.16 23.38
CA GLY A 242 -9.34 -11.28 22.52
C GLY A 242 -10.67 -11.01 21.82
N ILE A 243 -10.91 -11.70 20.71
CA ILE A 243 -12.22 -11.68 20.03
C ILE A 243 -12.61 -13.13 19.75
N ASP A 244 -13.76 -13.56 20.25
CA ASP A 244 -14.22 -14.93 20.10
C ASP A 244 -14.89 -15.19 18.73
N PRO A 245 -15.19 -16.46 18.38
CA PRO A 245 -15.81 -16.82 17.09
C PRO A 245 -17.23 -16.29 16.90
N ASP A 246 -17.87 -15.77 17.95
CA ASP A 246 -19.16 -15.12 17.93
C ASP A 246 -19.04 -13.58 17.90
N PHE A 247 -17.82 -13.10 17.62
CA PHE A 247 -17.48 -11.69 17.44
C PHE A 247 -17.54 -10.86 18.72
N ARG A 248 -17.54 -11.49 19.89
CA ARG A 248 -17.52 -10.77 21.16
C ARG A 248 -16.08 -10.44 21.56
N VAL A 249 -15.90 -9.24 22.07
CA VAL A 249 -14.62 -8.77 22.60
C VAL A 249 -14.46 -9.28 24.03
N HIS A 250 -13.27 -9.75 24.34
CA HIS A 250 -12.84 -10.14 25.68
C HIS A 250 -11.63 -9.31 26.07
N VAL A 251 -11.54 -8.94 27.33
CA VAL A 251 -10.44 -8.17 27.90
C VAL A 251 -9.79 -9.05 28.96
N SER A 252 -8.46 -9.11 28.98
CA SER A 252 -7.75 -10.03 29.86
C SER A 252 -8.04 -9.72 31.33
N PRO A 253 -8.10 -10.74 32.22
CA PRO A 253 -8.34 -10.53 33.64
C PRO A 253 -7.33 -9.55 34.28
N GLN A 254 -6.06 -9.68 33.90
CA GLN A 254 -5.01 -8.77 34.35
C GLN A 254 -5.32 -7.31 34.02
N LEU A 255 -5.78 -7.01 32.80
CA LEU A 255 -6.09 -5.65 32.41
C LEU A 255 -7.37 -5.14 33.09
N MET A 256 -8.31 -6.03 33.44
CA MET A 256 -9.52 -5.68 34.19
C MET A 256 -9.23 -5.25 35.63
N GLU A 257 -8.17 -5.78 36.25
CA GLU A 257 -7.77 -5.46 37.63
C GLU A 257 -7.02 -4.12 37.76
N GLU A 258 -6.32 -3.69 36.72
CA GLU A 258 -5.56 -2.44 36.68
C GLU A 258 -6.48 -1.21 36.70
N ASN A 259 -6.25 -0.20 37.54
CA ASN A 259 -7.10 1.00 37.60
C ASN A 259 -6.29 2.25 37.21
N ASP A 260 -6.46 2.74 35.97
CA ASP A 260 -5.70 3.87 35.46
C ASP A 260 -6.40 4.68 34.36
N GLY A 261 -6.91 5.86 34.72
CA GLY A 261 -7.31 6.88 33.77
C GLY A 261 -8.42 6.49 32.77
N PRO A 262 -8.93 7.46 31.99
CA PRO A 262 -10.08 7.24 31.12
C PRO A 262 -9.80 6.33 29.91
N VAL A 263 -8.55 6.20 29.49
CA VAL A 263 -8.20 5.38 28.30
C VAL A 263 -8.28 3.89 28.61
N LEU A 264 -7.78 3.47 29.77
CA LEU A 264 -7.86 2.08 30.20
C LEU A 264 -9.31 1.68 30.49
N GLU A 265 -10.05 2.52 31.21
CA GLU A 265 -11.46 2.24 31.51
C GLU A 265 -12.30 2.11 30.24
N ALA A 266 -12.12 3.00 29.26
CA ALA A 266 -12.77 2.86 27.96
C ALA A 266 -12.38 1.59 27.19
N MET A 267 -11.18 1.02 27.43
CA MET A 267 -10.78 -0.25 26.86
C MET A 267 -11.47 -1.43 27.54
N LYS A 268 -11.60 -1.39 28.88
CA LYS A 268 -12.34 -2.41 29.65
C LYS A 268 -13.81 -2.44 29.30
N GLU A 269 -14.42 -1.29 29.04
CA GLU A 269 -15.82 -1.17 28.60
C GLU A 269 -16.12 -1.96 27.32
N LEU A 270 -15.11 -2.27 26.50
CA LEU A 270 -15.28 -3.13 25.33
C LEU A 270 -15.60 -4.59 25.69
N HIS A 271 -15.35 -5.02 26.92
CA HIS A 271 -15.57 -6.40 27.33
C HIS A 271 -17.05 -6.80 27.17
N GLY A 272 -17.30 -7.87 26.40
CA GLY A 272 -18.63 -8.39 26.11
C GLY A 272 -19.33 -7.76 24.91
N ASP A 273 -18.82 -6.64 24.38
CA ASP A 273 -19.36 -5.97 23.20
C ASP A 273 -19.09 -6.79 21.93
N LEU A 274 -19.98 -6.62 20.93
CA LEU A 274 -19.77 -7.18 19.60
C LEU A 274 -18.93 -6.23 18.75
N ILE A 275 -17.94 -6.76 18.05
CA ILE A 275 -17.22 -5.97 17.04
C ILE A 275 -18.16 -5.54 15.91
N HIS A 276 -17.87 -4.39 15.33
CA HIS A 276 -18.56 -3.90 14.16
C HIS A 276 -18.15 -4.70 12.93
N LEU A 277 -19.12 -5.36 12.32
CA LEU A 277 -18.92 -6.17 11.12
C LEU A 277 -19.01 -5.32 9.84
N PRO A 278 -18.36 -5.75 8.75
CA PRO A 278 -18.53 -5.15 7.42
C PRO A 278 -19.99 -5.15 6.96
N ALA A 279 -20.32 -4.32 5.97
CA ALA A 279 -21.67 -4.31 5.41
C ALA A 279 -22.03 -5.59 4.62
N ARG A 280 -21.02 -6.35 4.17
CA ARG A 280 -21.20 -7.57 3.38
C ARG A 280 -20.82 -8.79 4.20
N SER A 281 -21.72 -9.76 4.30
CA SER A 281 -21.50 -11.01 5.04
C SER A 281 -20.27 -11.80 4.59
N ARG A 282 -19.99 -11.82 3.27
CA ARG A 282 -18.78 -12.49 2.75
C ARG A 282 -17.46 -11.87 3.21
N ASP A 283 -17.49 -10.62 3.65
CA ASP A 283 -16.30 -9.88 4.10
C ASP A 283 -16.13 -9.99 5.64
N TYR A 284 -17.02 -10.71 6.34
CA TYR A 284 -16.95 -10.88 7.80
C TYR A 284 -15.65 -11.57 8.23
N PRO A 285 -15.15 -11.27 9.45
CA PRO A 285 -14.07 -12.02 10.06
C PRO A 285 -14.36 -13.52 10.02
N ASP A 286 -13.34 -14.29 9.65
CA ASP A 286 -13.43 -15.73 9.60
C ASP A 286 -13.49 -16.32 11.01
N ARG A 287 -14.51 -17.14 11.27
CA ARG A 287 -14.78 -17.68 12.60
C ARG A 287 -13.70 -18.67 13.06
N ASP A 288 -13.11 -19.44 12.14
CA ASP A 288 -12.08 -20.42 12.48
C ASP A 288 -10.76 -19.71 12.82
N ARG A 289 -10.43 -18.62 12.11
CA ARG A 289 -9.31 -17.73 12.45
C ARG A 289 -9.50 -17.10 13.82
N LEU A 290 -10.69 -16.60 14.12
CA LEU A 290 -11.01 -16.05 15.44
C LEU A 290 -10.92 -17.13 16.52
N ALA A 291 -11.41 -18.35 16.27
CA ALA A 291 -11.33 -19.45 17.22
C ALA A 291 -9.88 -19.80 17.57
N ALA A 292 -9.03 -19.94 16.55
CA ALA A 292 -7.61 -20.21 16.75
C ALA A 292 -6.92 -19.09 17.53
N ARG A 293 -7.13 -17.83 17.12
CA ARG A 293 -6.52 -16.67 17.80
C ARG A 293 -7.03 -16.48 19.23
N PHE A 294 -8.29 -16.80 19.47
CA PHE A 294 -8.91 -16.71 20.79
C PHE A 294 -8.42 -17.81 21.72
N ALA A 295 -8.14 -19.01 21.21
CA ALA A 295 -7.50 -20.07 21.98
C ALA A 295 -6.10 -19.64 22.47
N ASP A 296 -5.31 -18.96 21.63
CA ASP A 296 -4.04 -18.36 22.08
C ASP A 296 -4.28 -17.39 23.24
N PHE A 297 -5.26 -16.48 23.09
CA PHE A 297 -5.63 -15.50 24.13
C PHE A 297 -6.00 -16.18 25.45
N GLN A 298 -6.81 -17.23 25.41
CA GLN A 298 -7.19 -17.99 26.60
C GLN A 298 -6.00 -18.73 27.24
N ALA A 299 -5.01 -19.14 26.45
CA ALA A 299 -3.82 -19.83 26.96
C ALA A 299 -2.79 -18.87 27.58
N ALA A 300 -2.98 -17.55 27.44
CA ALA A 300 -2.07 -16.54 27.98
C ALA A 300 -2.24 -16.31 29.50
N PHE A 301 -3.25 -16.90 30.15
CA PHE A 301 -3.54 -16.76 31.57
C PHE A 301 -4.09 -18.03 32.21
#